data_AF-A0A1C0ZVS9-F1
#
_entry.id   AF-A0A1C0ZVS9-F1
#
_cell.length_a   1.000
_cell.length_b   1.000
_cell.length_c   1.000
_cell.angle_alpha   90.00
_cell.angle_beta   90.00
_cell.angle_gamma   90.00
#
_symmetry.space_group_name_H-M   'P 1'
#
loop_
_entity.id
_entity.type
_entity.pdbx_description
1 polymer ?
#
loop_
_entity_poly.entity_id
_entity_poly.type
_entity_poly.pdbx_seq_one_letter_code
_entity_poly.pdbx_strand_id
1 'polypeptide(L)'
;MSKIEQTLSEFEKHLAEMLTLIDSLTEEQLNWKLFSPVGSNEYWSIRQMIAHVEEVNYFWLPQIKELIANPSRRFGRALEEWAVRKAAVDKANERELSDMLGRIKESIPFIRQELGSITDEQMDLPITPLQEVPPGYEFTLSFLVNHVYPEHIEAHIKQMHRNLFAYTQYH
;
A
#
# COMPACT_ATOMS: atom_id res chain seq x y z
N MET A 1 -23.58 -5.56 -4.10
CA MET A 1 -22.33 -5.06 -3.49
C MET A 1 -21.83 -3.99 -4.41
N SER A 2 -21.65 -2.77 -3.92
CA SER A 2 -21.09 -1.67 -4.71
C SER A 2 -19.61 -1.93 -5.03
N LYS A 3 -19.04 -1.19 -5.99
CA LYS A 3 -17.62 -1.26 -6.34
C LYS A 3 -16.75 -0.98 -5.11
N ILE A 4 -17.09 0.04 -4.33
CA ILE A 4 -16.32 0.39 -3.13
C ILE A 4 -16.45 -0.66 -2.03
N GLU A 5 -17.62 -1.27 -1.85
CA GLU A 5 -17.79 -2.37 -0.88
C GLU A 5 -16.90 -3.56 -1.23
N GLN A 6 -16.78 -3.89 -2.53
CA GLN A 6 -15.87 -4.93 -3.00
C GLN A 6 -14.41 -4.56 -2.71
N THR A 7 -13.97 -3.36 -3.11
CA THR A 7 -12.60 -2.88 -2.87
C THR A 7 -12.22 -2.91 -1.39
N LEU A 8 -13.11 -2.45 -0.50
CA LEU A 8 -12.88 -2.44 0.94
C LEU A 8 -12.84 -3.85 1.53
N SER A 9 -13.68 -4.77 1.04
CA SER A 9 -13.66 -6.17 1.43
C SER A 9 -12.33 -6.86 1.05
N GLU A 10 -11.84 -6.62 -0.17
CA GLU A 10 -10.55 -7.15 -0.64
C GLU A 10 -9.38 -6.56 0.14
N PHE A 11 -9.41 -5.25 0.41
CA PHE A 11 -8.42 -4.55 1.23
C PHE A 11 -8.32 -5.18 2.63
N GLU A 12 -9.46 -5.37 3.31
CA GLU A 12 -9.52 -5.98 4.64
C GLU A 12 -9.01 -7.41 4.65
N LYS A 13 -9.42 -8.20 3.65
CA LYS A 13 -8.95 -9.57 3.48
C LYS A 13 -7.44 -9.63 3.33
N HIS A 14 -6.86 -8.80 2.46
CA HIS A 14 -5.41 -8.80 2.23
C HIS A 14 -4.65 -8.29 3.45
N LEU A 15 -5.14 -7.28 4.17
CA LEU A 15 -4.51 -6.87 5.43
C LEU A 15 -4.58 -7.97 6.49
N ALA A 16 -5.70 -8.68 6.63
CA ALA A 16 -5.82 -9.79 7.56
C ALA A 16 -4.83 -10.93 7.21
N GLU A 17 -4.68 -11.25 5.92
CA GLU A 17 -3.70 -12.21 5.43
C GLU A 17 -2.26 -11.78 5.75
N MET A 18 -1.91 -10.52 5.46
CA MET A 18 -0.60 -9.96 5.76
C MET A 18 -0.31 -10.00 7.27
N LEU A 19 -1.26 -9.60 8.12
CA LEU A 19 -1.11 -9.63 9.57
C LEU A 19 -0.94 -11.05 10.10
N THR A 20 -1.68 -12.03 9.55
CA THR A 20 -1.55 -13.44 9.89
C THR A 20 -0.18 -13.99 9.49
N LEU A 21 0.33 -13.62 8.31
CA LEU A 21 1.66 -13.99 7.87
C LEU A 21 2.71 -13.45 8.86
N ILE A 22 2.64 -12.17 9.21
CA ILE A 22 3.60 -11.50 10.10
C ILE A 22 3.63 -12.11 11.49
N ASP A 23 2.48 -12.48 12.05
CA ASP A 23 2.36 -13.08 13.40
C ASP A 23 3.14 -14.40 13.54
N SER A 24 3.40 -15.08 12.41
CA SER A 24 4.16 -16.34 12.38
C SER A 24 5.68 -16.17 12.24
N LEU A 25 6.17 -14.94 12.06
CA LEU A 25 7.57 -14.68 11.71
C LEU A 25 8.44 -14.37 12.93
N THR A 26 9.71 -14.75 12.87
CA THR A 26 10.71 -14.34 13.84
C THR A 26 11.23 -12.92 13.54
N GLU A 27 11.79 -12.26 14.55
CA GLU A 27 12.50 -10.99 14.36
C GLU A 27 13.60 -11.09 13.28
N GLU A 28 14.31 -12.22 13.22
CA GLU A 28 15.33 -12.43 12.20
C GLU A 28 14.72 -12.42 10.78
N GLN A 29 13.62 -13.15 10.56
CA GLN A 29 12.93 -13.17 9.27
C GLN A 29 12.36 -11.81 8.88
N LEU A 30 11.85 -11.05 9.86
CA LEU A 30 11.29 -9.73 9.65
C LEU A 30 12.35 -8.72 9.18
N ASN A 31 13.54 -8.78 9.77
CA ASN A 31 14.64 -7.87 9.50
C ASN A 31 15.56 -8.36 8.37
N TRP A 32 15.46 -9.63 7.97
CA TRP A 32 16.28 -10.19 6.89
C TRP A 32 16.00 -9.49 5.56
N LYS A 33 17.09 -9.19 4.85
CA LYS A 33 17.07 -8.50 3.56
C LYS A 33 17.75 -9.40 2.53
N LEU A 34 17.02 -9.73 1.47
CA LEU A 34 17.60 -10.47 0.36
C LEU A 34 18.72 -9.64 -0.29
N PHE A 35 19.92 -10.19 -0.34
CA PHE A 35 21.04 -9.58 -1.05
C PHE A 35 21.04 -10.10 -2.49
N SER A 36 20.79 -9.21 -3.48
CA SER A 36 20.96 -9.58 -4.88
C SER A 36 22.40 -9.29 -5.33
N PRO A 37 23.12 -10.28 -5.90
CA PRO A 37 24.42 -10.06 -6.53
C PRO A 37 24.34 -9.22 -7.81
N VAL A 38 23.12 -8.94 -8.32
CA VAL A 38 22.86 -8.10 -9.50
C VAL A 38 22.30 -6.77 -8.98
N GLY A 39 23.21 -5.82 -8.74
CA GLY A 39 22.98 -4.66 -7.87
C GLY A 39 22.09 -3.54 -8.43
N SER A 40 20.79 -3.74 -8.59
CA SER A 40 19.89 -2.63 -8.95
C SER A 40 18.46 -2.64 -8.40
N ASN A 41 18.00 -3.72 -7.75
CA ASN A 41 16.73 -3.68 -7.02
C ASN A 41 17.02 -3.69 -5.52
N GLU A 42 16.74 -2.59 -4.83
CA GLU A 42 16.71 -2.57 -3.36
C GLU A 42 15.60 -3.50 -2.90
N TYR A 43 15.94 -4.74 -2.53
CA TYR A 43 14.99 -5.66 -1.92
C TYR A 43 14.67 -5.14 -0.52
N TRP A 44 13.42 -4.82 -0.24
CA TRP A 44 13.00 -4.44 1.10
C TRP A 44 12.97 -5.66 2.02
N SER A 45 13.32 -5.48 3.30
CA SER A 45 12.97 -6.45 4.33
C SER A 45 11.45 -6.49 4.54
N ILE A 46 10.95 -7.51 5.22
CA ILE A 46 9.51 -7.58 5.54
C ILE A 46 9.13 -6.41 6.44
N ARG A 47 9.98 -6.01 7.39
CA ARG A 47 9.78 -4.82 8.24
C ARG A 47 9.66 -3.53 7.44
N GLN A 48 10.47 -3.37 6.40
CA GLN A 48 10.38 -2.24 5.47
C GLN A 48 9.07 -2.24 4.67
N MET A 49 8.58 -3.42 4.25
CA MET A 49 7.27 -3.54 3.60
C MET A 49 6.13 -3.18 4.56
N ILE A 50 6.20 -3.59 5.82
CA ILE A 50 5.21 -3.22 6.87
C ILE A 50 5.13 -1.70 7.02
N ALA A 51 6.28 -1.04 7.19
CA ALA A 51 6.34 0.41 7.29
C ALA A 51 5.78 1.12 6.04
N HIS A 52 6.03 0.55 4.86
CA HIS A 52 5.49 1.09 3.62
C HIS A 52 3.96 0.94 3.51
N VAL A 53 3.41 -0.23 3.84
CA VAL A 53 1.95 -0.46 3.83
C VAL A 53 1.25 0.46 4.82
N GLU A 54 1.79 0.62 6.04
CA GLU A 54 1.27 1.58 7.01
C GLU A 54 1.22 2.98 6.40
N GLU A 55 2.32 3.44 5.78
CA GLU A 55 2.40 4.76 5.16
C GLU A 55 1.36 4.95 4.05
N VAL A 56 1.26 3.98 3.12
CA VAL A 56 0.36 4.03 1.96
C VAL A 56 -1.11 4.18 2.39
N ASN A 57 -1.51 3.45 3.44
CA ASN A 57 -2.89 3.44 3.94
C ASN A 57 -3.38 4.83 4.36
N TYR A 58 -2.49 5.68 4.87
CA TYR A 58 -2.86 7.05 5.27
C TYR A 58 -2.57 8.10 4.19
N PHE A 59 -1.53 7.90 3.38
CA PHE A 59 -1.06 8.92 2.45
C PHE A 59 -2.06 9.23 1.33
N TRP A 60 -2.68 8.20 0.75
CA TRP A 60 -3.54 8.39 -0.42
C TRP A 60 -4.95 8.88 -0.08
N LEU A 61 -5.41 8.65 1.15
CA LEU A 61 -6.77 8.94 1.54
C LEU A 61 -7.16 10.43 1.35
N PRO A 62 -6.38 11.42 1.82
CA PRO A 62 -6.71 12.83 1.58
C PRO A 62 -6.79 13.17 0.09
N GLN A 63 -5.92 12.59 -0.74
CA GLN A 63 -5.92 12.83 -2.19
C GLN A 63 -7.18 12.26 -2.85
N ILE A 64 -7.59 11.04 -2.46
CA ILE A 64 -8.83 10.41 -2.94
C ILE A 64 -10.04 11.29 -2.59
N LYS A 65 -10.13 11.78 -1.34
CA LYS A 65 -11.21 12.67 -0.93
C LYS A 65 -11.23 13.97 -1.72
N GLU A 66 -10.06 14.53 -2.01
CA GLU A 66 -9.96 15.76 -2.79
C GLU A 66 -10.33 15.55 -4.27
N LEU A 67 -10.01 14.39 -4.86
CA LEU A 67 -10.45 14.06 -6.23
C LEU A 67 -11.97 13.94 -6.33
N ILE A 68 -12.62 13.37 -5.31
CA ILE A 68 -14.09 13.28 -5.25
C ILE A 68 -14.70 14.68 -5.16
N ALA A 69 -14.12 15.55 -4.33
CA ALA A 69 -14.58 16.93 -4.17
C ALA A 69 -14.26 17.83 -5.38
N ASN A 70 -13.15 17.56 -6.07
CA ASN A 70 -12.67 18.30 -7.23
C ASN A 70 -12.08 17.35 -8.30
N PRO A 71 -12.93 16.79 -9.18
CA PRO A 71 -12.50 15.84 -10.21
C PRO A 71 -11.52 16.41 -11.24
N SER A 72 -11.41 17.74 -11.34
CA SER A 72 -10.45 18.39 -12.25
C SER A 72 -9.00 18.36 -11.73
N ARG A 73 -8.80 18.00 -10.47
CA ARG A 73 -7.48 17.94 -9.86
C ARG A 73 -6.67 16.79 -10.44
N ARG A 74 -5.36 17.01 -10.60
CA ARG A 74 -4.43 15.94 -10.96
C ARG A 74 -4.08 15.08 -9.74
N PHE A 75 -4.09 13.76 -9.93
CA PHE A 75 -3.73 12.76 -8.95
C PHE A 75 -2.24 12.40 -9.04
N GLY A 76 -1.54 12.33 -7.91
CA GLY A 76 -0.17 11.83 -7.87
C GLY A 76 0.64 12.49 -6.77
N ARG A 77 1.96 12.29 -6.83
CA ARG A 77 2.88 12.84 -5.83
C ARG A 77 3.90 13.80 -6.44
N ALA A 78 4.21 14.86 -5.70
CA ALA A 78 5.36 15.73 -5.94
C ALA A 78 6.67 15.06 -5.48
N LEU A 79 7.80 15.68 -5.82
CA LEU A 79 9.14 15.14 -5.49
C LEU A 79 9.39 15.14 -3.98
N GLU A 80 8.87 16.14 -3.27
CA GLU A 80 9.01 16.31 -1.83
C GLU A 80 8.24 15.22 -1.07
N GLU A 81 7.06 14.86 -1.57
CA GLU A 81 6.27 13.77 -1.01
C GLU A 81 7.00 12.43 -1.19
N TRP A 82 7.68 12.21 -2.31
CA TRP A 82 8.52 11.03 -2.50
C TRP A 82 9.58 10.86 -1.40
N ALA A 83 10.23 11.95 -0.99
CA ALA A 83 11.23 11.90 0.08
C ALA A 83 10.63 11.47 1.43
N VAL A 84 9.43 11.97 1.76
CA VAL A 84 8.69 11.58 2.97
C VAL A 84 8.33 10.10 2.94
N ARG A 85 7.83 9.61 1.80
CA ARG A 85 7.45 8.21 1.62
C ARG A 85 8.66 7.28 1.71
N LYS A 86 9.78 7.66 1.11
CA LYS A 86 11.04 6.92 1.23
C LYS A 86 11.54 6.88 2.68
N ALA A 87 11.41 7.98 3.41
CA ALA A 87 11.84 8.04 4.81
C ALA A 87 11.08 7.05 5.71
N ALA A 88 9.80 6.73 5.41
CA ALA A 88 9.06 5.70 6.14
C ALA A 88 9.71 4.31 6.02
N VAL A 89 10.22 3.99 4.82
CA VAL A 89 10.92 2.73 4.54
C VAL A 89 12.33 2.73 5.13
N ASP A 90 13.06 3.84 4.99
CA ASP A 90 14.44 3.95 5.46
C ASP A 90 14.54 3.84 6.99
N LYS A 91 13.54 4.36 7.71
CA LYS A 91 13.48 4.35 9.19
C LYS A 91 12.72 3.15 9.77
N ALA A 92 12.29 2.19 8.95
CA ALA A 92 11.45 1.07 9.41
C ALA A 92 12.10 0.27 10.56
N ASN A 93 13.42 0.11 10.54
CA ASN A 93 14.17 -0.63 11.57
C ASN A 93 14.33 0.15 12.89
N GLU A 94 14.09 1.46 12.89
CA GLU A 94 14.12 2.32 14.08
C GLU A 94 12.76 2.37 14.79
N ARG A 95 11.73 1.76 14.21
CA ARG A 95 10.35 1.80 14.71
C ARG A 95 9.96 0.49 15.38
N GLU A 96 9.19 0.62 16.45
CA GLU A 96 8.57 -0.52 17.12
C GLU A 96 7.58 -1.23 16.19
N LEU A 97 7.74 -2.55 16.06
CA LEU A 97 6.90 -3.36 15.19
C LEU A 97 5.43 -3.31 15.63
N SER A 98 5.18 -3.38 16.94
CA SER A 98 3.83 -3.31 17.52
C SER A 98 3.10 -2.03 17.12
N ASP A 99 3.80 -0.91 17.04
CA ASP A 99 3.21 0.38 16.70
C ASP A 99 2.81 0.42 15.23
N MET A 100 3.67 -0.07 14.33
CA MET A 100 3.36 -0.16 12.90
C MET A 100 2.17 -1.09 12.65
N LEU A 101 2.14 -2.26 13.29
CA LEU A 101 1.04 -3.21 13.17
C LEU A 101 -0.26 -2.67 13.80
N GLY A 102 -0.17 -1.95 14.91
CA GLY A 102 -1.30 -1.26 15.52
C GLY A 102 -1.94 -0.27 14.55
N ARG A 103 -1.13 0.57 13.92
CA ARG A 103 -1.61 1.55 12.92
C ARG A 103 -2.18 0.90 11.66
N ILE A 104 -1.60 -0.20 11.18
CA ILE A 104 -2.20 -0.97 10.08
C ILE A 104 -3.59 -1.49 10.49
N LYS A 105 -3.75 -2.05 11.69
CA LYS A 105 -5.05 -2.52 12.18
C LYS A 105 -6.07 -1.38 12.31
N GLU A 106 -5.66 -0.22 12.81
CA GLU A 106 -6.49 0.98 12.91
C GLU A 106 -6.89 1.55 11.54
N SER A 107 -6.05 1.37 10.52
CA SER A 107 -6.35 1.86 9.17
C SER A 107 -7.56 1.17 8.54
N ILE A 108 -7.88 -0.06 8.94
CA ILE A 108 -9.05 -0.81 8.42
C ILE A 108 -10.37 -0.07 8.66
N PRO A 109 -10.81 0.11 9.92
CA PRO A 109 -12.07 0.81 10.19
C PRO A 109 -12.02 2.27 9.74
N PHE A 110 -10.84 2.90 9.77
CA PHE A 110 -10.66 4.29 9.33
C PHE A 110 -10.92 4.46 7.83
N ILE A 111 -10.28 3.66 6.98
CA ILE A 111 -10.46 3.72 5.52
C ILE A 111 -11.89 3.33 5.15
N ARG A 112 -12.47 2.32 5.80
CA ARG A 112 -13.88 1.94 5.60
C ARG A 112 -14.83 3.09 5.94
N GLN A 113 -14.61 3.79 7.06
CA GLN A 113 -15.43 4.93 7.44
C GLN A 113 -15.34 6.07 6.41
N GLU A 114 -14.14 6.35 5.91
CA GLU A 114 -13.87 7.50 5.07
C GLU A 114 -14.25 7.30 3.60
N LEU A 115 -14.20 6.05 3.12
CA LEU A 115 -14.50 5.71 1.72
C LEU A 115 -15.82 4.96 1.55
N GLY A 116 -16.41 4.39 2.61
CA GLY A 116 -17.56 3.49 2.52
C GLY A 116 -18.84 4.10 1.95
N SER A 117 -18.93 5.44 1.87
CA SER A 117 -20.06 6.15 1.29
C SER A 117 -19.88 6.52 -0.18
N ILE A 118 -18.75 6.16 -0.81
CA ILE A 118 -18.50 6.47 -2.22
C ILE A 118 -19.48 5.69 -3.10
N THR A 119 -20.14 6.37 -4.03
CA THR A 119 -21.08 5.72 -4.95
C THR A 119 -20.38 5.11 -6.16
N ASP A 120 -21.04 4.20 -6.88
CA ASP A 120 -20.48 3.61 -8.08
C ASP A 120 -20.22 4.66 -9.18
N GLU A 121 -21.06 5.70 -9.26
CA GLU A 121 -20.85 6.83 -10.18
C GLU A 121 -19.59 7.62 -9.82
N GLN A 122 -19.31 7.81 -8.52
CA GLN A 122 -18.08 8.45 -8.07
C GLN A 122 -16.86 7.56 -8.36
N MET A 123 -16.98 6.25 -8.22
CA MET A 123 -15.92 5.28 -8.58
C MET A 123 -15.58 5.33 -10.08
N ASP A 124 -16.54 5.69 -10.94
CA ASP A 124 -16.33 5.81 -12.39
C ASP A 124 -15.81 7.19 -12.83
N LEU A 125 -15.57 8.12 -11.90
CA LEU A 125 -15.01 9.42 -12.23
C LEU A 125 -13.64 9.28 -12.89
N PRO A 126 -13.40 9.93 -14.05
CA PRO A 126 -12.09 9.97 -14.66
C PRO A 126 -11.14 10.78 -13.78
N ILE A 127 -9.91 10.32 -13.65
CA ILE A 127 -8.83 11.01 -12.92
C ILE A 127 -7.70 11.34 -13.88
N THR A 128 -7.04 12.48 -13.65
CA THR A 128 -5.89 12.90 -14.46
C THR A 128 -4.61 12.68 -13.65
N PRO A 129 -3.68 11.80 -14.05
CA PRO A 129 -2.43 11.62 -13.31
C PRO A 129 -1.53 12.87 -13.42
N LEU A 130 -0.70 13.11 -12.40
CA LEU A 130 0.27 14.19 -12.34
C LEU A 130 1.48 13.89 -13.23
N GLN A 131 1.87 12.63 -13.32
CA GLN A 131 2.88 12.13 -14.26
C GLN A 131 2.28 11.98 -15.66
N GLU A 132 3.13 12.12 -16.69
CA GLU A 132 2.73 11.81 -18.07
C GLU A 132 2.46 10.31 -18.21
N VAL A 133 1.35 9.98 -18.86
CA VAL A 133 0.93 8.61 -19.14
C VAL A 133 0.85 8.40 -20.65
N PRO A 134 1.12 7.17 -21.14
CA PRO A 134 1.01 6.89 -22.56
C PRO A 134 -0.38 7.24 -23.11
N PRO A 135 -0.49 7.73 -24.36
CA PRO A 135 -1.78 8.03 -24.97
C PRO A 135 -2.73 6.83 -24.96
N GLY A 136 -4.00 7.06 -24.66
CA GLY A 136 -5.05 6.03 -24.64
C GLY A 136 -5.22 5.30 -23.30
N TYR A 137 -4.47 5.66 -22.27
CA TYR A 137 -4.75 5.22 -20.91
C TYR A 137 -5.79 6.11 -20.25
N GLU A 138 -6.94 5.54 -19.91
CA GLU A 138 -7.96 6.17 -19.08
C GLU A 138 -7.82 5.68 -17.65
N PHE A 139 -7.75 6.62 -16.71
CA PHE A 139 -7.70 6.33 -15.29
C PHE A 139 -9.01 6.74 -14.65
N THR A 140 -9.56 5.89 -13.79
CA THR A 140 -10.76 6.19 -13.00
C THR A 140 -10.43 6.19 -11.51
N LEU A 141 -11.33 6.73 -10.69
CA LEU A 141 -11.22 6.61 -9.24
C LEU A 141 -11.17 5.14 -8.81
N SER A 142 -11.95 4.27 -9.46
CA SER A 142 -11.93 2.83 -9.23
C SER A 142 -10.55 2.22 -9.46
N PHE A 143 -9.89 2.57 -10.57
CA PHE A 143 -8.51 2.13 -10.82
C PHE A 143 -7.60 2.57 -9.66
N LEU A 144 -7.67 3.84 -9.25
CA LEU A 144 -6.83 4.37 -8.19
C LEU A 144 -7.04 3.64 -6.86
N VAL A 145 -8.29 3.56 -6.38
CA VAL A 145 -8.61 3.01 -5.06
C VAL A 145 -8.25 1.52 -5.01
N ASN A 146 -8.51 0.75 -6.08
CA ASN A 146 -8.08 -0.65 -6.15
C ASN A 146 -6.55 -0.79 -6.17
N HIS A 147 -5.87 0.07 -6.92
CA HIS A 147 -4.43 0.01 -7.05
C HIS A 147 -3.70 0.29 -5.73
N VAL A 148 -4.10 1.32 -5.00
CA VAL A 148 -3.38 1.77 -3.79
C VAL A 148 -3.76 1.01 -2.53
N TYR A 149 -4.90 0.32 -2.51
CA TYR A 149 -5.34 -0.46 -1.36
C TYR A 149 -5.19 -1.98 -1.60
N PRO A 150 -6.17 -2.72 -2.17
CA PRO A 150 -6.07 -4.18 -2.21
C PRO A 150 -4.90 -4.68 -3.06
N GLU A 151 -4.66 -4.12 -4.26
CA GLU A 151 -3.61 -4.60 -5.16
C GLU A 151 -2.20 -4.34 -4.60
N HIS A 152 -2.00 -3.18 -3.98
CA HIS A 152 -0.73 -2.81 -3.36
C HIS A 152 -0.34 -3.79 -2.23
N ILE A 153 -1.28 -4.12 -1.35
CA ILE A 153 -1.04 -5.06 -0.26
C ILE A 153 -0.79 -6.46 -0.81
N GLU A 154 -1.57 -6.90 -1.81
CA GLU A 154 -1.36 -8.21 -2.45
C GLU A 154 0.04 -8.30 -3.06
N ALA A 155 0.52 -7.24 -3.72
CA ALA A 155 1.88 -7.18 -4.27
C ALA A 155 2.95 -7.33 -3.19
N HIS A 156 2.74 -6.72 -2.01
CA HIS A 156 3.65 -6.86 -0.88
C HIS A 156 3.56 -8.21 -0.18
N ILE A 157 2.40 -8.84 -0.07
CA ILE A 157 2.28 -10.24 0.41
C ILE A 157 3.10 -11.17 -0.49
N LYS A 158 2.95 -11.02 -1.82
CA LYS A 158 3.76 -11.79 -2.79
C LYS A 158 5.26 -11.52 -2.60
N GLN A 159 5.65 -10.29 -2.28
CA GLN A 159 7.04 -9.94 -2.00
C GLN A 159 7.56 -10.56 -0.69
N MET A 160 6.75 -10.55 0.37
CA MET A 160 7.06 -11.21 1.64
C MET A 160 7.28 -12.71 1.44
N HIS A 161 6.41 -13.39 0.68
CA HIS A 161 6.61 -14.81 0.35
C HIS A 161 7.91 -15.07 -0.42
N ARG A 162 8.27 -14.20 -1.39
CA ARG A 162 9.57 -14.33 -2.09
C ARG A 162 10.75 -14.17 -1.13
N ASN A 163 10.68 -13.23 -0.19
CA ASN A 163 11.72 -13.06 0.82
C ASN A 163 11.81 -14.29 1.73
N LEU A 164 10.69 -14.79 2.24
CA LEU A 164 10.67 -15.97 3.12
C LEU A 164 11.15 -17.23 2.40
N PHE A 165 10.74 -17.43 1.15
CA PHE A 165 11.23 -18.52 0.33
C PHE A 165 12.75 -18.43 0.14
N ALA A 166 13.28 -17.23 -0.14
CA ALA A 166 14.72 -17.06 -0.27
C ALA A 166 15.43 -17.29 1.08
N TYR A 167 14.89 -16.81 2.20
CA TYR A 167 15.45 -17.01 3.53
C TYR A 167 15.71 -18.49 3.85
N THR A 168 14.74 -19.37 3.54
CA THR A 168 14.86 -20.83 3.76
C THR A 168 15.84 -21.54 2.82
N GLN A 169 16.29 -20.89 1.74
CA GLN A 169 17.36 -21.43 0.90
C GLN A 169 18.76 -21.12 1.46
N TYR A 170 18.86 -20.10 2.32
CA TYR A 170 20.13 -19.63 2.88
C TYR A 170 20.33 -20.01 4.37
N HIS A 171 19.32 -20.59 5.03
CA HIS A 171 19.34 -21.06 6.42
C HIS A 171 18.65 -22.42 6.52
#